data_AF-A0A821Z8I3-F1
#
_entry.id   AF-A0A821Z8I3-F1
#
_cell.length_a   1.000
_cell.length_b   1.000
_cell.length_c   1.000
_cell.angle_alpha   90.00
_cell.angle_beta   90.00
_cell.angle_gamma   90.00
#
_symmetry.space_group_name_H-M   'P 1'
#
loop_
_entity.id
_entity.type
_entity.pdbx_description
1 polymer ?
#
loop_
_entity_poly.entity_id
_entity_poly.type
_entity_poly.pdbx_seq_one_letter_code
_entity_poly.pdbx_strand_id
1 'polypeptide(L)'
;MSQQRNLSTMKTKRSTILHYWNNGHRSPATIARITKIPIRTVKYNIIKIKNQGTIEDRPRKITGNDDKLALGQWIRRNNIARTGTMCPDGQCNVNSNEWVTKVLCPMEHQC
;
A
#
# COMPACT_ATOMS: atom_id res chain seq x y z
N MET A 1 11.76 -7.35 12.72
CA MET A 1 11.53 -5.92 13.03
C MET A 1 12.31 -4.91 12.14
N SER A 2 13.22 -5.33 11.25
CA SER A 2 14.06 -4.39 10.45
C SER A 2 13.34 -3.74 9.26
N GLN A 3 12.38 -4.43 8.63
CA GLN A 3 11.71 -3.95 7.41
C GLN A 3 10.80 -2.73 7.64
N GLN A 4 10.10 -2.66 8.78
CA GLN A 4 9.18 -1.56 9.08
C GLN A 4 9.89 -0.21 9.27
N ARG A 5 11.08 -0.19 9.88
CA ARG A 5 11.87 1.05 10.08
C ARG A 5 12.38 1.63 8.76
N ASN A 6 12.75 0.78 7.80
CA ASN A 6 13.18 1.23 6.48
C ASN A 6 12.03 1.83 5.67
N LEU A 7 10.84 1.23 5.76
CA LEU A 7 9.62 1.71 5.10
C LEU A 7 9.18 3.08 5.62
N SER A 8 9.17 3.28 6.95
CA SER A 8 8.81 4.58 7.54
C SER A 8 9.78 5.68 7.11
N THR A 9 11.09 5.39 7.14
CA THR A 9 12.15 6.33 6.75
C THR A 9 12.02 6.74 5.28
N MET A 10 11.65 5.83 4.39
CA MET A 10 11.45 6.13 2.97
C MET A 10 10.18 6.95 2.71
N LYS A 11 9.09 6.68 3.43
CA LYS A 11 7.88 7.50 3.37
C LYS A 11 8.14 8.95 3.78
N THR A 12 8.88 9.15 4.87
CA THR A 12 9.28 10.50 5.32
C THR A 12 10.12 11.21 4.28
N LYS A 13 11.13 10.54 3.70
CA LYS A 13 11.96 11.14 2.63
C LYS A 13 11.11 11.56 1.42
N ARG A 14 10.15 10.73 1.02
CA ARG A 14 9.23 11.03 -0.09
C ARG A 14 8.37 12.26 0.23
N SER A 15 7.72 12.29 1.39
CA SER A 15 6.88 13.43 1.79
C SER A 15 7.67 14.74 1.87
N THR A 16 8.90 14.70 2.40
CA THR A 16 9.80 15.87 2.43
C THR A 16 10.14 16.36 1.02
N ILE A 17 10.52 15.48 0.10
CA ILE A 17 10.81 15.86 -1.30
C ILE A 17 9.58 16.50 -1.96
N LEU A 18 8.41 15.91 -1.78
CA LEU A 18 7.16 16.40 -2.35
C LEU A 18 6.80 17.79 -1.80
N HIS A 19 6.99 18.02 -0.50
CA HIS A 19 6.75 19.31 0.13
C HIS A 19 7.60 20.42 -0.51
N TYR A 20 8.93 20.23 -0.61
CA TYR A 20 9.80 21.24 -1.23
C TYR A 20 9.53 21.44 -2.73
N TRP A 21 9.18 20.37 -3.44
CA TRP A 21 8.81 20.46 -4.85
C TRP A 21 7.54 21.30 -5.05
N ASN A 22 6.53 21.10 -4.22
CA ASN A 22 5.27 21.85 -4.26
C ASN A 22 5.44 23.31 -3.84
N ASN A 23 6.37 23.59 -2.92
CA ASN A 23 6.74 24.96 -2.51
C ASN A 23 7.61 25.70 -3.55
N GLY A 24 7.79 25.16 -4.75
CA GLY A 24 8.47 25.86 -5.85
C GLY A 24 9.97 25.62 -5.96
N HIS A 25 10.57 24.77 -5.13
CA HIS A 25 11.98 24.40 -5.31
C HIS A 25 12.15 23.42 -6.49
N ARG A 26 12.17 23.94 -7.71
CA ARG A 26 12.21 23.12 -8.95
C ARG A 26 13.58 22.52 -9.28
N SER A 27 14.61 22.80 -8.48
CA SER A 27 15.95 22.22 -8.65
C SER A 27 16.16 20.99 -7.74
N PRO A 28 16.40 19.80 -8.32
CA PRO A 28 16.75 18.60 -7.55
C PRO A 28 17.99 18.78 -6.66
N ALA A 29 18.97 19.56 -7.12
CA ALA A 29 20.20 19.84 -6.38
C ALA A 29 19.92 20.69 -5.13
N THR A 30 19.02 21.67 -5.25
CA THR A 30 18.59 22.51 -4.12
C THR A 30 17.86 21.69 -3.07
N ILE A 31 16.90 20.85 -3.49
CA ILE A 31 16.18 19.96 -2.57
C ILE A 31 17.15 19.01 -1.86
N ALA A 32 18.09 18.40 -2.58
CA ALA A 32 19.09 17.50 -1.99
C ALA A 32 19.96 18.20 -0.94
N ARG A 33 20.35 19.46 -1.20
CA ARG A 33 21.17 20.26 -0.28
C ARG A 33 20.44 20.61 1.02
N ILE A 34 19.17 21.00 0.91
CA ILE A 34 18.31 21.38 2.04
C ILE A 34 17.98 20.15 2.89
N THR A 35 17.53 19.08 2.24
CA THR A 35 16.99 17.88 2.93
C THR A 35 18.06 16.87 3.35
N LYS A 36 19.30 17.03 2.87
CA LYS A 36 20.38 16.03 3.00
C LYS A 36 20.02 14.65 2.43
N ILE A 37 18.97 14.56 1.61
CA ILE A 37 18.61 13.33 0.90
C ILE A 37 19.54 13.18 -0.30
N PRO A 38 20.06 11.97 -0.58
CA PRO A 38 20.94 11.73 -1.73
C PRO A 38 20.31 12.23 -3.04
N ILE A 39 21.11 12.93 -3.85
CA ILE A 39 20.64 13.56 -5.10
C ILE A 39 20.01 12.54 -6.06
N ARG A 40 20.51 11.30 -6.09
CA ARG A 40 19.94 10.20 -6.88
C ARG A 40 18.50 9.92 -6.48
N THR A 41 18.21 9.87 -5.18
CA THR A 41 16.87 9.65 -4.63
C THR A 41 15.95 10.82 -4.98
N VAL A 42 16.44 12.06 -4.85
CA VAL A 42 15.65 13.25 -5.21
C VAL A 42 15.30 13.26 -6.70
N LYS A 43 16.28 13.03 -7.58
CA LYS A 43 16.07 12.95 -9.04
C LYS A 43 15.05 11.87 -9.41
N TYR A 44 15.20 10.67 -8.86
CA TYR A 44 14.29 9.55 -9.12
C TYR A 44 12.85 9.89 -8.73
N ASN A 45 12.63 10.44 -7.53
CA ASN A 45 11.29 10.79 -7.08
C ASN A 45 10.68 11.95 -7.88
N ILE A 46 11.48 12.95 -8.29
CA ILE A 46 10.99 14.04 -9.15
C ILE A 46 10.57 13.53 -10.52
N ILE A 47 11.35 12.61 -11.12
CA ILE A 47 10.95 11.95 -12.38
C ILE A 47 9.61 11.23 -12.19
N LYS A 48 9.44 10.53 -11.06
CA LYS A 48 8.17 9.89 -10.69
C LYS A 48 7.00 10.87 -10.61
N ILE A 49 7.17 11.98 -9.88
CA ILE A 49 6.15 13.03 -9.76
C ILE A 49 5.77 13.59 -11.14
N LYS A 50 6.76 13.86 -12.00
CA LYS A 50 6.51 14.38 -13.36
C LYS A 50 5.74 13.39 -14.24
N ASN A 51 6.09 12.11 -14.16
CA ASN A 51 5.51 11.07 -15.03
C ASN A 51 4.15 10.57 -14.53
N GLN A 52 3.93 10.52 -13.22
CA GLN A 52 2.78 9.86 -12.60
C GLN A 52 1.86 10.82 -11.83
N GLY A 53 2.28 12.07 -11.60
CA GLY A 53 1.58 13.03 -10.74
C GLY A 53 1.70 12.73 -9.24
N THR A 54 2.30 11.59 -8.87
CA THR A 54 2.45 11.14 -7.48
C THR A 54 3.84 10.58 -7.23
N ILE A 55 4.25 10.63 -5.97
CA ILE A 55 5.51 10.05 -5.49
C ILE A 55 5.33 8.59 -5.03
N GLU A 56 4.08 8.17 -4.77
CA GLU A 56 3.76 6.84 -4.26
C GLU A 56 4.01 5.74 -5.29
N ASP A 57 4.32 4.54 -4.80
CA ASP A 57 4.47 3.39 -5.68
C ASP A 57 3.08 2.94 -6.15
N ARG A 58 2.90 2.80 -7.47
CA ARG A 58 1.68 2.20 -8.01
C ARG A 58 1.58 0.78 -7.47
N PRO A 59 0.40 0.35 -6.96
CA PRO A 59 0.21 -1.04 -6.58
C PRO A 59 0.51 -1.92 -7.80
N ARG A 60 1.42 -2.88 -7.64
CA ARG A 60 1.68 -3.87 -8.70
C ARG A 60 0.39 -4.68 -8.86
N LYS A 61 -0.17 -4.69 -10.07
CA LYS A 61 -1.24 -5.65 -10.40
C LYS A 61 -0.69 -7.05 -10.17
N ILE A 62 -1.43 -7.89 -9.46
CA ILE A 62 -1.15 -9.32 -9.38
C ILE A 62 -1.52 -9.91 -10.74
N THR A 63 -0.55 -9.95 -11.66
CA THR A 63 -0.76 -10.41 -13.04
C THR A 63 -0.33 -11.86 -13.25
N GLY A 64 0.50 -12.44 -12.38
CA GLY A 64 0.95 -13.82 -12.48
C GLY A 64 -0.17 -14.82 -12.16
N ASN A 65 -0.31 -15.87 -12.99
CA ASN A 65 -1.22 -16.97 -12.72
C ASN A 65 -0.90 -17.65 -11.38
N ASP A 66 0.39 -17.78 -11.05
CA ASP A 66 0.84 -18.41 -9.81
C ASP A 66 0.45 -17.60 -8.57
N ASP A 67 0.58 -16.27 -8.61
CA ASP A 67 0.17 -15.40 -7.51
C ASP A 67 -1.37 -15.42 -7.31
N LYS A 68 -2.13 -15.48 -8.41
CA LYS A 68 -3.60 -15.63 -8.36
C LYS A 68 -4.02 -16.99 -7.84
N LEU A 69 -3.35 -18.06 -8.25
CA LEU A 69 -3.58 -19.42 -7.77
C LEU A 69 -3.25 -19.54 -6.29
N ALA A 70 -2.11 -19.01 -5.85
CA ALA A 70 -1.71 -19.00 -4.45
C ALA A 70 -2.70 -18.21 -3.58
N LEU A 71 -3.13 -17.03 -4.04
CA LEU A 71 -4.16 -16.23 -3.36
C LEU A 71 -5.50 -16.97 -3.31
N GLY A 72 -5.95 -17.57 -4.42
CA GLY A 72 -7.18 -18.34 -4.48
C GLY A 72 -7.16 -19.58 -3.57
N GLN A 73 -6.03 -20.31 -3.54
CA GLN A 73 -5.83 -21.43 -2.63
C GLN A 73 -5.84 -20.99 -1.17
N TRP A 74 -5.19 -19.86 -0.85
CA TRP A 74 -5.19 -19.32 0.50
C TRP A 74 -6.59 -18.92 0.96
N ILE A 75 -7.36 -18.22 0.11
CA ILE A 75 -8.77 -17.86 0.40
C ILE A 75 -9.61 -19.11 0.64
N ARG A 76 -9.47 -20.15 -0.21
CA ARG A 76 -10.19 -21.42 -0.05
C ARG A 76 -9.85 -22.10 1.28
N ARG A 77 -8.56 -22.24 1.63
CA ARG A 77 -8.13 -22.88 2.88
C ARG A 77 -8.63 -22.14 4.13
N ASN A 78 -8.60 -20.81 4.12
CA ASN A 78 -9.03 -20.01 5.27
C ASN A 78 -10.56 -19.93 5.41
N ASN A 79 -11.31 -19.94 4.30
CA ASN A 79 -12.77 -20.01 4.36
C ASN A 79 -13.26 -21.39 4.80
N ILE A 80 -12.62 -22.48 4.38
CA ILE A 80 -12.94 -23.84 4.83
C ILE A 80 -12.68 -24.00 6.34
N ALA A 81 -11.62 -23.38 6.87
CA ALA A 81 -11.36 -23.35 8.31
C ALA A 81 -12.44 -22.58 9.10
N ARG A 82 -13.14 -21.63 8.47
CA ARG A 82 -14.23 -20.86 9.09
C ARG A 82 -15.59 -21.56 9.00
N THR A 83 -15.86 -22.32 7.94
CA THR A 83 -17.11 -23.10 7.81
C THR A 83 -17.04 -24.49 8.45
N GLY A 84 -15.86 -24.96 8.82
CA GLY A 84 -15.64 -26.29 9.41
C GLY A 84 -15.71 -26.36 10.94
N THR A 85 -16.01 -25.26 11.64
CA THR A 85 -16.32 -25.35 13.08
C THR A 85 -17.83 -25.30 13.24
N MET A 86 -18.47 -26.46 13.37
CA MET A 86 -19.75 -26.52 14.09
C MET A 86 -19.45 -25.92 15.48
N CYS A 87 -19.87 -24.67 15.74
CA CYS A 87 -19.94 -24.11 17.08
C CYS A 87 -20.98 -25.00 17.83
N PRO A 88 -20.61 -25.87 18.80
CA PRO A 88 -21.64 -26.62 19.53
C PRO A 88 -22.39 -25.70 20.49
N ASP A 89 -21.78 -24.59 20.89
CA ASP A 89 -22.33 -23.69 21.90
C ASP A 89 -22.18 -22.24 21.40
N GLY A 90 -23.31 -21.54 21.28
CA GLY A 90 -23.45 -20.28 20.56
C GLY A 90 -22.70 -19.07 21.13
N GLN A 91 -21.38 -19.01 20.94
CA GLN A 91 -20.59 -17.78 21.05
C GLN A 91 -19.42 -17.78 20.05
N CYS A 92 -19.70 -17.49 18.78
CA CYS A 92 -18.63 -17.27 17.81
C CYS A 92 -18.25 -15.75 17.87
N ASN A 93 -17.20 -15.42 18.66
CA ASN A 93 -16.67 -14.05 18.80
C ASN A 93 -16.01 -13.59 17.49
N VAL A 94 -16.68 -12.72 16.75
CA VAL A 94 -16.13 -12.04 15.58
C VAL A 94 -15.35 -10.80 16.01
N ASN A 95 -14.05 -10.97 16.28
CA ASN A 95 -13.12 -9.87 16.09
C ASN A 95 -12.89 -9.69 14.58
N SER A 96 -13.79 -8.91 13.98
CA SER A 96 -13.77 -8.50 12.59
C SER A 96 -12.62 -7.52 12.35
N ASN A 97 -11.52 -8.02 11.78
CA ASN A 97 -10.50 -7.16 11.19
C ASN A 97 -11.11 -6.45 9.96
N GLU A 98 -11.32 -5.15 10.10
CA GLU A 98 -12.03 -4.18 9.25
C GLU A 98 -11.53 -4.01 7.79
N TRP A 99 -10.68 -4.91 7.28
CA TRP A 99 -9.96 -4.74 6.01
C TRP A 99 -10.53 -5.53 4.83
N VAL A 100 -11.46 -6.47 5.05
CA VAL A 100 -11.93 -7.39 4.00
C VAL A 100 -13.23 -6.94 3.33
N THR A 101 -14.03 -6.10 3.98
CA THR A 101 -15.38 -5.74 3.49
C THR A 101 -15.41 -4.71 2.35
N LYS A 102 -14.30 -4.04 2.02
CA LYS A 102 -14.28 -3.01 0.96
C LYS A 102 -14.00 -3.51 -0.46
N VAL A 103 -13.65 -4.79 -0.65
CA VAL A 103 -13.29 -5.32 -1.98
C VAL A 103 -14.45 -6.08 -2.64
N LEU A 104 -15.57 -6.32 -1.94
CA LEU A 104 -16.62 -7.23 -2.41
C LEU A 104 -18.07 -6.71 -2.38
N CYS A 105 -18.30 -5.40 -2.34
CA CYS A 105 -19.65 -4.84 -2.55
C CYS A 105 -19.64 -3.68 -3.56
N PRO A 106 -20.01 -3.89 -4.84
CA PRO A 106 -20.66 -2.84 -5.60
C PRO A 106 -22.07 -2.67 -5.02
N MET A 107 -22.32 -1.57 -4.31
CA MET A 107 -23.68 -1.19 -3.91
C MET A 107 -24.45 -0.77 -5.16
N GLU A 108 -25.17 -1.71 -5.77
CA GLU A 108 -26.32 -1.40 -6.61
C GLU A 108 -27.60 -1.49 -5.75
N HIS A 109 -28.39 -0.42 -5.85
CA HIS A 109 -29.83 -0.30 -5.64
C HIS A 109 -30.36 -0.23 -4.20
N GLN A 110 -30.76 0.98 -3.83
CA GLN A 110 -32.04 1.26 -3.16
C GLN A 110 -32.41 2.74 -3.33
N CYS A 111 -33.29 3.02 -4.29
CA CYS A 111 -34.51 3.81 -4.13
C CYS A 111 -35.56 3.14 -5.01
#